data_AF-A0A517YP54-F1
#
_entry.id   AF-A0A517YP54-F1
#
_cell.length_a   1.000
_cell.length_b   1.000
_cell.length_c   1.000
_cell.angle_alpha   90.00
_cell.angle_beta   90.00
_cell.angle_gamma   90.00
#
_symmetry.space_group_name_H-M   'P 1'
#
loop_
_entity.id
_entity.type
_entity.pdbx_description
1 polymer ?
#
loop_
_entity_poly.entity_id
_entity_poly.type
_entity_poly.pdbx_seq_one_letter_code
_entity_poly.pdbx_strand_id
1 'polypeptide(L)'
;MPGIKNKSNQPLQPPANCITCDYNLAYLTTTSCPECGRPFDPSDPQTYINPKQVKIQPPPFTPYFLSIILITTFLTLIPYVQLLNFFILIPTLFISIVALTDQDYQRKPLALFTCLYIITMFFFSILLLNFYLTLPL
;
A
#
# COMPACT_ATOMS: atom_id res chain seq x y z
N MET A 1 25.69 44.03 2.73
CA MET A 1 24.90 42.78 2.75
C MET A 1 25.19 42.05 4.06
N PRO A 2 24.24 41.97 5.01
CA PRO A 2 24.43 41.24 6.26
C PRO A 2 24.40 39.73 6.00
N GLY A 3 25.45 39.03 6.43
CA GLY A 3 25.65 37.59 6.23
C GLY A 3 24.69 36.75 7.05
N ILE A 4 23.93 35.88 6.37
CA ILE A 4 23.07 34.87 6.96
C ILE A 4 23.97 33.77 7.54
N LYS A 5 24.20 33.78 8.85
CA LYS A 5 24.83 32.66 9.55
C LYS A 5 23.88 31.46 9.51
N ASN A 6 24.24 30.45 8.74
CA ASN A 6 23.59 29.13 8.76
C ASN A 6 23.59 28.61 10.20
N LYS A 7 22.40 28.49 10.80
CA LYS A 7 22.15 27.75 12.05
C LYS A 7 22.42 26.26 11.77
N SER A 8 23.69 25.88 11.83
CA SER A 8 24.12 24.50 11.65
C SER A 8 23.70 23.66 12.85
N ASN A 9 22.90 22.62 12.60
CA ASN A 9 23.00 21.30 13.22
C ASN A 9 23.25 21.26 14.74
N GLN A 10 22.58 22.11 15.53
CA GLN A 10 22.44 21.76 16.95
C GLN A 10 21.50 20.56 17.00
N PRO A 11 21.90 19.44 17.64
CA PRO A 11 20.97 18.36 17.90
C PRO A 11 19.74 19.00 18.54
N LEU A 12 18.56 18.75 17.98
CA LEU A 12 17.30 19.24 18.56
C LEU A 12 17.27 18.76 20.01
N GLN A 13 17.70 19.60 20.95
CA GLN A 13 17.49 19.33 22.34
C GLN A 13 15.98 19.41 22.52
N PRO A 14 15.34 18.32 22.98
CA PRO A 14 13.91 18.33 23.19
C PRO A 14 13.58 19.53 24.10
N PRO A 15 12.49 20.26 23.83
CA PRO A 15 12.07 21.35 24.69
C PRO A 15 11.91 20.81 26.11
N ALA A 16 12.80 21.20 27.01
CA ALA A 16 12.78 20.80 28.41
C ALA A 16 11.91 21.82 29.16
N ASN A 17 10.72 21.43 29.61
CA ASN A 17 9.82 22.29 30.36
C ASN A 17 9.59 21.70 31.75
N CYS A 18 9.55 22.51 32.79
CA CYS A 18 9.25 22.00 34.13
C CYS A 18 7.87 21.33 34.16
N ILE A 19 7.80 20.08 34.62
CA ILE A 19 6.55 19.30 34.66
C ILE A 19 5.45 19.99 35.50
N THR A 20 5.83 20.79 36.50
CA THR A 20 4.88 21.42 37.43
C THR A 20 4.37 22.78 36.94
N CYS A 21 5.26 23.65 36.46
CA CYS A 21 4.92 25.03 36.10
C CYS A 21 5.12 25.39 34.63
N ASP A 22 5.53 24.43 33.79
CA ASP A 22 5.79 24.58 32.36
C ASP A 22 6.89 25.62 32.00
N TYR A 23 7.73 25.99 32.98
CA TYR A 23 8.85 26.90 32.77
C TYR A 23 9.91 26.27 31.86
N ASN A 24 10.40 27.02 30.88
CA ASN A 24 11.40 26.54 29.92
C ASN A 24 12.79 26.40 30.58
N LEU A 25 13.33 25.19 30.57
CA LEU A 25 14.61 24.80 31.17
C LEU A 25 15.78 24.78 30.17
N ALA A 26 15.56 25.10 28.89
CA ALA A 26 16.52 24.89 27.80
C ALA A 26 17.88 25.62 27.95
N TYR A 27 18.02 26.53 28.92
CA TYR A 27 19.24 27.32 29.11
C TYR A 27 19.65 27.48 30.59
N LEU A 28 19.05 26.71 31.49
CA LEU A 28 19.38 26.78 32.91
C LEU A 28 20.63 25.94 33.22
N THR A 29 21.58 26.55 33.91
CA THR A 29 22.77 25.85 34.43
C THR A 29 22.52 25.19 35.79
N THR A 30 21.40 25.55 36.45
CA THR A 30 20.99 24.99 37.74
C THR A 30 20.08 23.78 37.55
N THR A 31 20.14 22.83 38.47
CA THR A 31 19.33 21.61 38.48
C THR A 31 17.99 21.78 39.23
N SER A 32 17.49 23.01 39.31
CA SER A 32 16.26 23.36 40.02
C SER A 32 15.47 24.44 39.30
N CYS A 33 14.15 24.28 39.19
CA CYS A 33 13.29 25.26 38.54
C CYS A 33 13.24 26.57 39.36
N PRO A 34 13.49 27.75 38.75
CA PRO A 34 13.48 29.02 39.46
C PRO A 34 12.08 29.44 39.93
N GLU A 35 11.02 28.98 39.26
CA GLU A 35 9.63 29.35 39.58
C GLU A 35 9.04 28.50 40.73
N CYS A 36 9.28 27.19 40.72
CA CYS A 36 8.64 26.27 41.67
C CYS A 36 9.61 25.52 42.60
N GLY A 37 10.92 25.73 42.46
CA GLY A 37 11.96 25.09 43.27
C GLY A 37 12.11 23.57 43.05
N ARG A 38 11.39 22.98 42.09
CA ARG A 38 11.45 21.55 41.82
C ARG A 38 12.82 21.14 41.27
N PRO A 39 13.50 20.14 41.86
CA PRO A 39 14.74 19.60 41.31
C PRO A 39 14.46 18.81 40.02
N PHE A 40 15.39 18.90 39.08
CA PHE A 40 15.38 18.10 37.84
C PHE A 40 16.81 17.66 37.51
N ASP A 41 16.94 16.50 36.87
CA ASP A 41 18.22 15.96 36.42
C ASP A 41 18.30 16.08 34.89
N PRO A 42 19.24 16.87 34.34
CA PRO A 42 19.45 16.97 32.89
C PRO A 42 19.72 15.61 32.21
N SER A 43 20.27 14.66 32.97
CA SER A 43 20.59 13.30 32.53
C SER A 43 19.38 12.39 32.47
N ASP A 44 18.28 12.75 33.16
CA ASP A 44 17.04 11.98 33.20
C ASP A 44 15.86 12.79 32.62
N PRO A 45 15.48 12.55 31.34
CA PRO A 45 14.37 13.22 30.68
C PRO A 45 13.02 13.04 31.38
N GLN A 46 12.83 11.99 32.19
CA GLN A 46 11.59 11.79 32.94
C GLN A 46 11.38 12.87 34.01
N THR A 47 12.43 13.60 34.39
CA THR A 47 12.34 14.69 35.38
C THR A 47 11.84 16.01 34.80
N TYR A 48 11.90 16.19 33.47
CA TYR A 48 11.56 17.45 32.78
C TYR A 48 10.79 17.31 31.46
N ILE A 49 10.47 16.10 30.98
CA ILE A 49 9.58 15.92 29.82
C ILE A 49 8.24 15.44 30.35
N ASN A 50 7.20 16.25 30.16
CA ASN A 50 5.85 15.78 30.46
C ASN A 50 5.42 14.77 29.38
N PRO A 51 5.20 13.48 29.72
CA PRO A 51 4.85 12.46 28.72
C PRO A 51 3.52 12.78 28.00
N LYS A 52 2.67 13.65 28.57
CA LYS A 52 1.42 14.09 27.94
C LYS A 52 1.62 15.00 26.72
N GLN A 53 2.80 15.58 26.52
CA GLN A 53 3.05 16.54 25.44
C GLN A 53 3.75 15.97 24.22
N VAL A 54 4.11 14.68 24.21
CA VAL A 54 4.49 14.01 22.97
C VAL A 54 3.21 13.79 22.16
N LYS A 55 2.76 14.85 21.46
CA LYS A 55 1.80 14.70 20.37
C LYS A 55 2.51 13.86 19.32
N ILE A 56 2.28 12.55 19.37
CA ILE A 56 2.62 11.63 18.28
C ILE A 56 1.81 12.15 17.09
N GLN A 57 2.42 12.98 16.26
CA GLN A 57 1.83 13.35 14.99
C GLN A 57 1.86 12.06 14.16
N PRO A 58 0.70 11.49 13.78
CA PRO A 58 0.71 10.34 12.90
C PRO A 58 1.44 10.74 11.62
N PRO A 59 2.25 9.84 11.03
CA PRO A 59 2.95 10.16 9.80
C PRO A 59 1.92 10.63 8.75
N PRO A 60 2.22 11.70 8.00
CA PRO A 60 1.24 12.39 7.15
C PRO A 60 0.70 11.53 5.99
N PHE A 61 1.23 10.33 5.80
CA PHE A 61 0.96 9.48 4.63
C PHE A 61 -0.07 8.36 4.84
N THR A 62 -0.63 8.21 6.04
CA THR A 62 -1.49 7.04 6.37
C THR A 62 -2.74 6.88 5.48
N PRO A 63 -3.55 7.90 5.15
CA PRO A 63 -4.75 7.69 4.33
C PRO A 63 -4.43 7.54 2.84
N TYR A 64 -3.38 8.21 2.36
CA TYR A 64 -3.02 8.24 0.94
C TYR A 64 -2.35 6.94 0.50
N PHE A 65 -1.62 6.28 1.41
CA PHE A 65 -1.00 5.00 1.12
C PHE A 65 -2.04 3.90 0.89
N LEU A 66 -3.12 3.90 1.70
CA LEU A 66 -4.18 2.91 1.57
C LEU A 66 -5.00 3.10 0.28
N SER A 67 -5.23 4.35 -0.14
CA SER A 67 -5.91 4.61 -1.41
C SER A 67 -5.06 4.20 -2.62
N ILE A 68 -3.74 4.43 -2.60
CA ILE A 68 -2.83 3.98 -3.66
C ILE A 68 -2.89 2.46 -3.79
N ILE A 69 -2.78 1.72 -2.68
CA ILE A 69 -2.86 0.25 -2.70
C ILE A 69 -4.16 -0.21 -3.33
N LEU A 70 -5.30 0.33 -2.89
CA LEU A 70 -6.61 -0.03 -3.43
C LEU A 70 -6.70 0.24 -4.94
N ILE A 71 -6.27 1.43 -5.39
CA ILE A 71 -6.31 1.80 -6.81
C ILE A 71 -5.46 0.86 -7.65
N THR A 72 -4.22 0.57 -7.21
CA THR A 72 -3.32 -0.35 -7.91
C THR A 72 -3.90 -1.76 -7.97
N THR A 73 -4.48 -2.27 -6.88
CA THR A 73 -5.15 -3.57 -6.85
C THR A 73 -6.35 -3.63 -7.80
N PHE A 74 -7.18 -2.58 -7.86
CA PHE A 74 -8.30 -2.53 -8.80
C PHE A 74 -7.83 -2.52 -10.26
N LEU A 75 -6.84 -1.68 -10.58
CA LEU A 75 -6.28 -1.58 -11.94
C LEU A 75 -5.69 -2.90 -12.43
N THR A 76 -5.09 -3.70 -11.55
CA THR A 76 -4.54 -5.01 -11.92
C THR A 76 -5.59 -6.12 -12.01
N LEU A 77 -6.65 -6.08 -11.19
CA LEU A 77 -7.70 -7.10 -11.19
C LEU A 77 -8.71 -6.96 -12.35
N ILE A 78 -9.04 -5.73 -12.76
CA ILE A 78 -10.01 -5.48 -13.85
C ILE A 78 -9.68 -6.27 -15.15
N PRO A 79 -8.47 -6.18 -15.73
CA PRO A 79 -8.16 -6.91 -16.96
C PRO A 79 -8.22 -8.42 -16.76
N TYR A 80 -7.92 -8.91 -15.55
CA TYR A 80 -7.97 -10.32 -15.21
C TYR A 80 -9.42 -10.85 -15.23
N VAL A 81 -10.35 -10.10 -14.65
CA VAL A 81 -11.78 -10.45 -14.67
C VAL A 81 -12.35 -10.38 -16.09
N GLN A 82 -11.96 -9.37 -16.87
CA GLN A 82 -12.39 -9.25 -18.27
C GLN A 82 -11.89 -10.43 -19.12
N LEU A 83 -10.62 -10.82 -18.92
CA LEU A 83 -10.05 -11.97 -19.59
C LEU A 83 -10.80 -13.25 -19.21
N LEU A 84 -11.04 -13.49 -17.92
CA LEU A 84 -11.76 -14.67 -17.44
C LEU A 84 -13.21 -14.74 -17.98
N ASN A 85 -13.93 -13.62 -18.02
CA ASN A 85 -15.25 -13.56 -18.62
C ASN A 85 -15.23 -13.87 -20.12
N PHE A 86 -14.25 -13.36 -20.86
CA PHE A 86 -14.06 -13.67 -22.28
C PHE A 86 -13.82 -15.18 -22.49
N PHE A 87 -13.03 -15.78 -21.60
CA PHE A 87 -12.76 -17.22 -21.60
C PHE A 87 -13.97 -18.09 -21.37
N ILE A 88 -14.95 -17.63 -20.59
CA ILE A 88 -16.17 -18.38 -20.31
C ILE A 88 -17.23 -18.12 -21.40
N LEU A 89 -17.34 -16.87 -21.88
CA LEU A 89 -18.38 -16.47 -22.83
C LEU A 89 -18.16 -17.05 -24.23
N ILE A 90 -16.93 -17.04 -24.75
CA ILE A 90 -16.66 -17.56 -26.11
C ILE A 90 -17.05 -19.04 -26.25
N PRO A 91 -16.61 -19.95 -25.37
CA PRO A 91 -17.00 -21.34 -25.44
C PRO A 91 -18.51 -21.53 -25.35
N THR A 92 -19.15 -20.80 -24.43
CA THR A 92 -20.60 -20.90 -24.21
C THR A 92 -21.37 -20.46 -25.45
N LEU A 93 -20.98 -19.34 -26.06
CA LEU A 93 -21.57 -18.87 -27.30
C LEU A 93 -21.28 -19.83 -28.46
N PHE A 94 -20.06 -20.36 -28.55
CA PHE A 94 -19.69 -21.32 -29.59
C PHE A 94 -20.53 -22.60 -29.50
N ILE A 95 -20.64 -23.20 -28.31
CA ILE A 95 -21.50 -24.36 -28.06
C ILE A 95 -22.95 -24.04 -28.40
N SER A 96 -23.44 -22.85 -28.03
CA SER A 96 -24.81 -22.42 -28.34
C SER A 96 -25.04 -22.28 -29.85
N ILE A 97 -24.11 -21.67 -30.58
CA ILE A 97 -24.18 -21.53 -32.05
C ILE A 97 -24.19 -22.91 -32.70
N VAL A 98 -23.27 -23.80 -32.32
CA VAL A 98 -23.22 -25.17 -32.84
C VAL A 98 -24.55 -25.88 -32.59
N ALA A 99 -25.07 -25.82 -31.36
CA ALA A 99 -26.35 -26.43 -31.00
C ALA A 99 -27.54 -25.87 -31.80
N LEU A 100 -27.52 -24.57 -32.14
CA LEU A 100 -28.56 -23.93 -32.95
C LEU A 100 -28.45 -24.26 -34.44
N THR A 101 -27.23 -24.42 -34.97
CA THR A 101 -27.01 -24.80 -36.36
C THR A 101 -27.31 -26.28 -36.63
N ASP A 102 -27.49 -27.08 -35.57
CA ASP A 102 -27.61 -28.54 -35.63
C ASP A 102 -29.04 -29.07 -35.55
N GLN A 103 -29.96 -28.52 -36.34
CA GLN A 103 -31.27 -29.18 -36.52
C GLN A 103 -31.21 -30.49 -37.33
N ASP A 104 -30.10 -30.79 -38.04
CA ASP A 104 -29.91 -32.00 -38.87
C ASP A 104 -28.85 -32.99 -38.34
N TYR A 105 -28.50 -32.90 -37.05
CA TYR A 105 -27.34 -33.58 -36.43
C TYR A 105 -27.48 -35.08 -36.13
N GLN A 106 -27.81 -35.90 -37.12
CA GLN A 106 -27.87 -37.34 -36.92
C GLN A 106 -26.56 -38.09 -37.23
N ARG A 107 -25.49 -37.44 -37.72
CA ARG A 107 -24.23 -38.16 -38.08
C ARG A 107 -22.92 -37.39 -37.86
N LYS A 108 -22.38 -37.43 -36.63
CA LYS A 108 -20.91 -37.47 -36.32
C LYS A 108 -20.01 -36.20 -36.16
N PRO A 109 -20.42 -34.92 -36.21
CA PRO A 109 -19.47 -33.81 -36.00
C PRO A 109 -19.02 -33.52 -34.55
N LEU A 110 -19.68 -34.07 -33.51
CA LEU A 110 -19.53 -33.55 -32.13
C LEU A 110 -18.12 -33.72 -31.59
N ALA A 111 -17.53 -34.88 -31.86
CA ALA A 111 -16.19 -35.23 -31.41
C ALA A 111 -15.11 -34.32 -32.02
N LEU A 112 -15.32 -33.84 -33.25
CA LEU A 112 -14.33 -33.01 -33.93
C LEU A 112 -14.34 -31.59 -33.35
N PHE A 113 -15.53 -31.03 -33.10
CA PHE A 113 -15.67 -29.72 -32.45
C PHE A 113 -15.18 -29.72 -31.01
N THR A 114 -15.48 -30.77 -30.23
CA THR A 114 -14.92 -30.90 -28.87
C THR A 114 -13.40 -31.06 -28.91
N CYS A 115 -12.86 -31.82 -29.85
CA CYS A 115 -11.41 -32.00 -29.97
C CYS A 115 -10.72 -30.67 -30.35
N LEU A 116 -11.26 -29.94 -31.32
CA LEU A 116 -10.73 -28.65 -31.73
C LEU A 116 -10.79 -27.61 -30.61
N TYR A 117 -11.86 -27.65 -29.80
CA TYR A 117 -12.00 -26.84 -28.60
C TYR A 117 -10.96 -27.16 -27.51
N ILE A 118 -10.70 -28.45 -27.25
CA ILE A 118 -9.68 -28.87 -26.29
C ILE A 118 -8.30 -28.40 -26.76
N ILE A 119 -8.01 -28.49 -28.06
CA ILE A 119 -6.75 -28.04 -28.65
C ILE A 119 -6.58 -26.53 -28.48
N THR A 120 -7.61 -25.72 -28.79
CA THR A 120 -7.51 -24.26 -28.64
C THR A 120 -7.33 -23.83 -27.19
N MET A 121 -8.03 -24.48 -26.25
CA MET A 121 -7.84 -24.27 -24.81
C MET A 121 -6.41 -24.64 -24.35
N PHE A 122 -5.87 -25.74 -24.85
CA PHE A 122 -4.50 -26.19 -24.53
C PHE A 122 -3.44 -25.19 -25.02
N PHE A 123 -3.46 -24.80 -26.28
CA PHE A 123 -2.51 -23.82 -26.82
C PHE A 123 -2.60 -22.47 -26.11
N PHE A 124 -3.81 -22.04 -25.78
CA PHE A 124 -4.01 -20.80 -25.05
C PHE A 124 -3.43 -20.84 -23.63
N SER A 125 -3.60 -21.97 -22.91
CA SER A 125 -3.01 -22.14 -21.57
C SER A 125 -1.48 -22.05 -21.59
N ILE A 126 -0.84 -22.56 -22.65
CA ILE A 126 0.62 -22.46 -22.86
C ILE A 126 1.04 -21.00 -23.12
N LEU A 127 0.25 -20.24 -23.88
CA LEU A 127 0.53 -18.82 -24.13
C LEU A 127 0.42 -17.99 -22.85
N LEU A 128 -0.62 -18.23 -22.03
CA LEU A 128 -0.76 -17.59 -20.71
C LEU A 128 0.41 -17.91 -19.79
N LEU A 129 0.85 -19.16 -19.74
CA LEU A 129 1.99 -19.58 -18.92
C LEU A 129 3.28 -18.88 -19.37
N ASN A 130 3.54 -18.84 -20.68
CA ASN A 130 4.70 -18.12 -21.21
C ASN A 130 4.65 -16.63 -20.89
N PHE A 131 3.49 -15.99 -21.05
CA PHE A 131 3.32 -14.57 -20.72
C PHE A 131 3.64 -14.29 -19.24
N TYR A 132 3.14 -15.14 -18.34
CA TYR A 132 3.41 -15.03 -16.91
C TYR A 132 4.90 -15.19 -16.58
N LEU A 133 5.58 -16.14 -17.22
CA LEU A 133 7.02 -16.36 -17.05
C LEU A 133 7.88 -15.19 -17.58
N THR A 134 7.36 -14.42 -18.54
CA THR A 134 8.07 -13.27 -19.11
C THR A 134 7.83 -11.95 -18.38
N LEU A 135 6.92 -11.87 -17.41
CA LEU A 135 6.77 -10.65 -16.63
C LEU A 135 8.00 -10.45 -15.72
N PRO A 136 8.69 -9.30 -15.80
CA PRO A 136 9.78 -9.00 -14.88
C PRO A 136 9.23 -8.90 -13.46
N LEU A 137 9.78 -9.71 -12.55
CA LEU A 137 9.53 -9.65 -11.10
C LEU A 137 10.05 -8.34 -10.50
#